data_AF-A0A353ZTN2-F1
#
_entry.id   AF-A0A353ZTN2-F1
#
_cell.length_a   1.000
_cell.length_b   1.000
_cell.length_c   1.000
_cell.angle_alpha   90.00
_cell.angle_beta   90.00
_cell.angle_gamma   90.00
#
_symmetry.space_group_name_H-M   'P 1'
#
loop_
_entity.id
_entity.type
_entity.pdbx_description
1 polymer ?
#
loop_
_entity_poly.entity_id
_entity_poly.type
_entity_poly.pdbx_seq_one_letter_code
_entity_poly.pdbx_strand_id
1 'polypeptide(L)'
;MGCMATGENFVLAIGTKKGLWLATSQDRQQWSFSGPHFLMSEIPSIGIDTRDGRTRIMVGVRSEHWGPTVAHSDDLGATWTEPEQGAITFPADTGAAVERIWQIYPDAESRPGVVWAGAEPISVWKSTDGGEHFELNRGLWDHPHRSEWGAGYGGAAAHSIVVNRAGDNVHIAMSTGGVYRSLDGGTSWQPRNKGISVRFMPDPYPEFGQCVHKIAADAVVEGRLYAQNHHGVYRTDDNGENWNSIAEGLPADFGFVMLTHPRREGTAWVVPLKADGERIPPEGHLAVHRTDDAGATWKRLDSGLPGREYNSVLRDAASVDSAEPAGVYFGTRGGTVYASADEGESFTEVASHLPDVLCVRAAVISGVALQVPERAAAGGA
;
A
#
# COMPACT_ATOMS: atom_id res chain seq x y z
N MET A 1 21.03 -37.07 8.69
CA MET A 1 21.05 -35.60 8.58
C MET A 1 20.51 -35.24 7.22
N GLY A 2 19.19 -35.02 7.12
CA GLY A 2 18.57 -34.57 5.88
C GLY A 2 18.68 -33.06 5.82
N CYS A 3 19.29 -32.53 4.76
CA CYS A 3 19.21 -31.12 4.41
C CYS A 3 17.73 -30.83 4.17
N MET A 4 17.06 -30.11 5.08
CA MET A 4 15.73 -29.56 4.78
C MET A 4 15.91 -28.60 3.60
N ALA A 5 15.12 -28.78 2.56
CA ALA A 5 14.97 -27.75 1.54
C ALA A 5 14.58 -26.46 2.25
N THR A 6 15.28 -25.36 1.98
CA THR A 6 14.91 -24.04 2.48
C THR A 6 13.56 -23.67 1.88
N GLY A 7 12.48 -23.92 2.61
CA GLY A 7 11.13 -23.53 2.21
C GLY A 7 11.01 -22.00 2.17
N GLU A 8 10.16 -21.50 1.26
CA GLU A 8 9.76 -20.09 1.27
C GLU A 8 9.04 -19.78 2.58
N ASN A 9 9.38 -18.66 3.20
CA ASN A 9 8.65 -18.13 4.34
C ASN A 9 7.90 -16.88 3.89
N PHE A 10 6.77 -16.61 4.54
CA PHE A 10 5.91 -15.48 4.26
C PHE A 10 5.82 -14.59 5.49
N VAL A 11 5.83 -13.29 5.27
CA VAL A 11 5.51 -12.30 6.30
C VAL A 11 4.28 -11.52 5.88
N LEU A 12 3.39 -11.26 6.83
CA LEU A 12 2.22 -10.41 6.70
C LEU A 12 2.25 -9.39 7.84
N ALA A 13 2.50 -8.13 7.50
CA ALA A 13 2.52 -7.02 8.43
C ALA A 13 1.19 -6.26 8.37
N ILE A 14 0.57 -6.07 9.54
CA ILE A 14 -0.79 -5.52 9.69
C ILE A 14 -0.70 -4.27 10.57
N GLY A 15 -0.78 -3.11 9.94
CA GLY A 15 -0.78 -1.81 10.61
C GLY A 15 -2.19 -1.35 10.92
N THR A 16 -2.43 -0.99 12.17
CA THR A 16 -3.75 -0.58 12.66
C THR A 16 -3.70 0.79 13.33
N LYS A 17 -4.87 1.28 13.73
CA LYS A 17 -4.99 2.52 14.51
C LYS A 17 -4.36 2.46 15.92
N LYS A 18 -4.00 1.27 16.42
CA LYS A 18 -3.45 1.11 17.78
C LYS A 18 -2.25 0.15 17.87
N GLY A 19 -1.56 -0.09 16.77
CA GLY A 19 -0.32 -0.86 16.77
C GLY A 19 -0.14 -1.69 15.50
N LEU A 20 0.97 -2.42 15.48
CA LEU A 20 1.39 -3.31 14.41
C LEU A 20 1.35 -4.76 14.90
N TRP A 21 0.85 -5.65 14.04
CA TRP A 21 0.97 -7.10 14.19
C TRP A 21 1.80 -7.64 13.03
N LEU A 22 2.75 -8.52 13.33
CA LEU A 22 3.51 -9.25 12.31
C LEU A 22 3.11 -10.71 12.38
N ALA A 23 2.74 -11.28 11.24
CA ALA A 23 2.44 -12.68 11.11
C ALA A 23 3.45 -13.34 10.17
N THR A 24 3.86 -14.57 10.48
CA THR A 24 4.73 -15.38 9.63
C THR A 24 4.07 -16.71 9.29
N SER A 25 4.35 -17.23 8.10
CA SER A 25 3.79 -18.50 7.64
C SER A 25 4.77 -19.23 6.72
N GLN A 26 4.59 -20.54 6.56
CA GLN A 26 5.30 -21.39 5.59
C GLN A 26 4.39 -21.87 4.46
N ASP A 27 3.08 -21.72 4.62
CA ASP A 27 2.05 -22.25 3.70
C ASP A 27 0.97 -21.23 3.33
N ARG A 28 1.04 -20.02 3.90
CA ARG A 28 0.04 -18.93 3.81
C ARG A 28 -1.34 -19.28 4.36
N GLN A 29 -1.46 -20.37 5.12
CA GLN A 29 -2.69 -20.82 5.76
C GLN A 29 -2.59 -20.74 7.29
N GLN A 30 -1.49 -21.22 7.85
CA GLN A 30 -1.22 -21.16 9.27
C GLN A 30 -0.25 -20.01 9.56
N TRP A 31 -0.67 -19.10 10.45
CA TRP A 31 0.06 -17.88 10.74
C TRP A 31 0.48 -17.83 12.21
N SER A 32 1.75 -17.55 12.45
CA SER A 32 2.29 -17.28 13.79
C SER A 32 2.47 -15.77 13.97
N PHE A 33 1.93 -15.21 15.05
CA PHE A 33 1.87 -13.77 15.27
C PHE A 33 2.86 -13.29 16.33
N SER A 34 3.37 -12.07 16.14
CA SER A 34 3.99 -11.25 17.16
C SER A 34 3.34 -9.86 17.23
N GLY A 35 3.39 -9.24 18.40
CA GLY A 35 2.80 -7.94 18.70
C GLY A 35 1.75 -7.98 19.83
N PRO A 36 1.04 -6.87 20.09
CA PRO A 36 1.14 -5.60 19.37
C PRO A 36 2.51 -4.94 19.55
N HIS A 37 3.14 -4.59 18.44
CA HIS A 37 4.27 -3.66 18.39
C HIS A 37 3.72 -2.23 18.34
N PHE A 38 4.44 -1.26 18.93
CA PHE A 38 4.00 0.14 18.99
C PHE A 38 2.57 0.32 19.51
N LEU A 39 2.20 -0.43 20.56
CA LEU A 39 0.85 -0.40 21.13
C LEU A 39 0.42 1.05 21.44
N MET A 40 -0.83 1.37 21.07
CA MET A 40 -1.43 2.72 21.17
C MET A 40 -0.83 3.78 20.24
N SER A 41 0.04 3.39 19.32
CA SER A 41 0.43 4.23 18.19
C SER A 41 -0.29 3.79 16.92
N GLU A 42 -0.59 4.76 16.06
CA GLU A 42 -1.17 4.49 14.76
C GLU A 42 -0.07 4.05 13.77
N ILE A 43 -0.36 3.01 12.99
CA ILE A 43 0.56 2.47 11.97
C ILE A 43 -0.03 2.69 10.58
N PRO A 44 0.14 3.89 10.01
CA PRO A 44 -0.48 4.28 8.73
C PRO A 44 0.15 3.65 7.50
N SER A 45 1.42 3.23 7.57
CA SER A 45 2.16 2.76 6.40
C SER A 45 3.22 1.73 6.80
N ILE A 46 3.42 0.77 5.91
CA ILE A 46 4.44 -0.28 6.02
C ILE A 46 5.10 -0.42 4.66
N GLY A 47 6.42 -0.58 4.64
CA GLY A 47 7.21 -1.05 3.50
C GLY A 47 8.02 -2.26 3.92
N ILE A 48 8.05 -3.31 3.08
CA ILE A 48 8.89 -4.48 3.30
C ILE A 48 9.89 -4.55 2.17
N ASP A 49 11.17 -4.53 2.51
CA ASP A 49 12.26 -4.55 1.56
C ASP A 49 13.00 -5.88 1.62
N THR A 50 12.87 -6.65 0.55
CA THR A 50 13.50 -7.97 0.39
C THR A 50 14.66 -7.95 -0.60
N ARG A 51 15.01 -6.77 -1.11
CA ARG A 51 16.02 -6.58 -2.15
C ARG A 51 17.41 -6.76 -1.56
N ASP A 52 18.37 -7.18 -2.38
CA ASP A 52 19.75 -7.45 -1.94
C ASP A 52 19.84 -8.44 -0.76
N GLY A 53 18.92 -9.42 -0.72
CA GLY A 53 18.91 -10.50 0.27
C GLY A 53 18.53 -10.10 1.70
N ARG A 54 18.12 -8.85 1.94
CA ARG A 54 17.69 -8.38 3.27
C ARG A 54 16.23 -8.73 3.54
N THR A 55 15.78 -8.50 4.77
CA THR A 55 14.36 -8.44 5.10
C THR A 55 14.17 -7.30 6.08
N ARG A 56 13.96 -6.10 5.54
CA ARG A 56 13.76 -4.88 6.33
C ARG A 56 12.29 -4.51 6.32
N ILE A 57 11.67 -4.44 7.51
CA ILE A 57 10.31 -3.94 7.70
C ILE A 57 10.41 -2.51 8.18
N MET A 58 9.98 -1.56 7.36
CA MET A 58 9.87 -0.14 7.72
C MET A 58 8.42 0.20 8.03
N VAL A 59 8.20 0.96 9.10
CA VAL A 59 6.86 1.34 9.55
C VAL A 59 6.80 2.84 9.82
N GLY A 60 5.82 3.48 9.20
CA GLY A 60 5.40 4.80 9.65
C GLY A 60 4.67 4.61 10.98
N VAL A 61 5.08 5.36 12.00
CA VAL A 61 4.44 5.38 13.32
C VAL A 61 3.89 6.77 13.54
N ARG A 62 2.66 6.91 14.02
CA ARG A 62 2.09 8.18 14.46
C ARG A 62 1.60 8.05 15.89
N SER A 63 2.32 8.67 16.81
CA SER A 63 1.92 8.79 18.21
C SER A 63 1.19 10.12 18.43
N GLU A 64 0.03 10.09 19.09
CA GLU A 64 -0.65 11.31 19.53
C GLU A 64 0.16 12.08 20.60
N HIS A 65 1.16 11.45 21.23
CA HIS A 65 1.99 12.06 22.26
C HIS A 65 3.36 12.54 21.72
N TRP A 66 3.97 11.74 20.84
CA TRP A 66 5.35 11.95 20.40
C TRP A 66 5.47 12.38 18.93
N GLY A 67 4.36 12.44 18.20
CA GLY A 67 4.35 12.78 16.78
C GLY A 67 4.68 11.59 15.87
N PRO A 68 4.89 11.86 14.56
CA PRO A 68 5.20 10.82 13.59
C PRO A 68 6.69 10.55 13.45
N THR A 69 7.02 9.30 13.12
CA THR A 69 8.38 8.86 12.81
C THR A 69 8.35 7.67 11.83
N VAL A 70 9.53 7.24 11.38
CA VAL A 70 9.72 5.96 10.70
C VAL A 70 10.69 5.13 11.54
N ALA A 71 10.24 3.94 11.92
CA ALA A 71 11.08 2.92 12.53
C ALA A 71 11.30 1.77 11.55
N HIS A 72 12.38 1.01 11.73
CA HIS A 72 12.61 -0.20 10.95
C HIS A 72 13.14 -1.36 11.79
N SER A 73 12.97 -2.56 11.26
CA SER A 73 13.44 -3.81 11.84
C SER A 73 14.02 -4.71 10.75
N ASP A 74 15.18 -5.29 11.04
CA ASP A 74 15.87 -6.27 10.17
C ASP A 74 15.78 -7.71 10.73
N ASP A 75 15.01 -7.92 11.81
CA ASP A 75 14.92 -9.18 12.56
C ASP A 75 13.47 -9.62 12.80
N LEU A 76 12.57 -9.28 11.86
CA LEU A 76 11.14 -9.58 11.90
C LEU A 76 10.41 -9.02 13.14
N GLY A 77 10.82 -7.84 13.57
CA GLY A 77 10.21 -7.08 14.66
C GLY A 77 10.66 -7.51 16.06
N ALA A 78 11.73 -8.30 16.21
CA ALA A 78 12.30 -8.59 17.51
C ALA A 78 12.95 -7.34 18.13
N THR A 79 13.57 -6.51 17.29
CA THR A 79 14.04 -5.17 17.64
C THR A 79 13.61 -4.14 16.60
N TRP A 80 13.51 -2.88 17.06
CA TRP A 80 13.16 -1.74 16.22
C TRP A 80 14.18 -0.63 16.41
N THR A 81 14.60 -0.05 15.29
CA THR A 81 15.54 1.08 15.25
C THR A 81 14.81 2.33 14.78
N GLU A 82 15.07 3.45 15.47
CA GLU A 82 14.64 4.78 15.09
C GLU A 82 15.87 5.71 15.10
N PRO A 83 16.15 6.46 14.02
CA PRO A 83 17.25 7.43 14.00
C PRO A 83 17.04 8.55 15.04
N GLU A 84 18.10 8.95 15.75
CA GLU A 84 18.05 9.92 16.85
C GLU A 84 17.47 11.29 16.44
N GLN A 85 17.62 11.69 15.17
CA GLN A 85 17.11 12.95 14.62
C GLN A 85 15.76 12.80 13.87
N GLY A 86 15.15 11.61 13.96
CA GLY A 86 14.01 11.20 13.15
C GLY A 86 14.39 10.93 11.70
N ALA A 87 13.79 9.89 11.12
CA ALA A 87 14.07 9.51 9.72
C ALA A 87 13.58 10.56 8.70
N ILE A 88 12.51 11.30 9.02
CA ILE A 88 11.87 12.30 8.15
C ILE A 88 11.67 13.59 8.94
N THR A 89 12.43 14.63 8.60
CA THR A 89 12.35 15.94 9.24
C THR A 89 12.31 17.05 8.19
N PHE A 90 11.33 17.95 8.31
CA PHE A 90 11.22 19.11 7.42
C PHE A 90 12.40 20.07 7.61
N PRO A 91 13.02 20.52 6.51
CA PRO A 91 13.99 21.60 6.56
C PRO A 91 13.38 22.86 7.19
N ALA A 92 14.15 23.59 8.00
CA ALA A 92 13.66 24.71 8.79
C ALA A 92 13.04 25.85 7.95
N ASP A 93 13.48 26.02 6.70
CA ASP A 93 12.96 27.03 5.77
C ASP A 93 11.53 26.76 5.31
N THR A 94 11.04 25.53 5.45
CA THR A 94 9.69 25.15 5.01
C THR A 94 8.59 25.60 5.96
N GLY A 95 8.93 25.80 7.25
CA GLY A 95 7.95 26.09 8.30
C GLY A 95 6.90 24.98 8.51
N ALA A 96 7.15 23.78 8.01
CA ALA A 96 6.23 22.64 8.07
C ALA A 96 6.70 21.58 9.07
N ALA A 97 5.75 20.74 9.50
CA ALA A 97 6.01 19.57 10.30
C ALA A 97 5.33 18.36 9.65
N VAL A 98 5.91 17.18 9.83
CA VAL A 98 5.30 15.93 9.38
C VAL A 98 4.13 15.64 10.31
N GLU A 99 2.98 15.28 9.74
CA GLU A 99 1.79 14.85 10.48
C GLU A 99 1.59 13.35 10.39
N ARG A 100 1.92 12.76 9.23
CA ARG A 100 1.69 11.34 8.95
C ARG A 100 2.53 10.85 7.78
N ILE A 101 3.08 9.64 7.91
CA ILE A 101 3.70 8.92 6.80
C ILE A 101 2.64 8.04 6.15
N TRP A 102 2.23 8.41 4.95
CA TRP A 102 1.14 7.76 4.23
C TRP A 102 1.58 6.55 3.41
N GLN A 103 2.84 6.50 2.99
CA GLN A 103 3.38 5.35 2.30
C GLN A 103 4.90 5.27 2.48
N ILE A 104 5.43 4.05 2.53
CA ILE A 104 6.84 3.73 2.41
C ILE A 104 6.96 2.74 1.25
N TYR A 105 7.82 3.03 0.28
CA TYR A 105 7.95 2.28 -0.96
C TYR A 105 9.43 1.99 -1.26
N PRO A 106 9.89 0.75 -1.01
CA PRO A 106 11.14 0.25 -1.56
C PRO A 106 11.15 0.42 -3.08
N ASP A 107 12.21 1.04 -3.61
CA ASP A 107 12.37 1.34 -5.03
C ASP A 107 12.58 0.06 -5.89
N ALA A 108 12.92 0.22 -7.17
CA ALA A 108 13.30 -0.84 -8.09
C ALA A 108 14.46 -1.72 -7.55
N GLU A 109 14.49 -2.98 -8.01
CA GLU A 109 15.50 -3.97 -7.64
C GLU A 109 16.94 -3.51 -7.92
N SER A 110 17.12 -2.71 -8.97
CA SER A 110 18.41 -2.13 -9.37
C SER A 110 18.93 -1.07 -8.40
N ARG A 111 18.12 -0.62 -7.43
CA ARG A 111 18.42 0.45 -6.47
C ARG A 111 18.04 0.06 -5.04
N PRO A 112 18.62 -1.02 -4.47
CA PRO A 112 18.19 -1.57 -3.20
C PRO A 112 18.38 -0.60 -2.02
N GLY A 113 19.30 0.37 -2.10
CA GLY A 113 19.45 1.42 -1.08
C GLY A 113 18.38 2.51 -1.11
N VAL A 114 17.62 2.64 -2.21
CA VAL A 114 16.66 3.73 -2.37
C VAL A 114 15.29 3.33 -1.84
N VAL A 115 14.70 4.21 -1.02
CA VAL A 115 13.35 4.07 -0.47
C VAL A 115 12.63 5.40 -0.60
N TRP A 116 11.38 5.39 -1.07
CA TRP A 116 10.54 6.57 -1.13
C TRP A 116 9.54 6.59 0.01
N ALA A 117 9.18 7.78 0.47
CA ALA A 117 8.06 7.96 1.38
C ALA A 117 7.14 9.10 0.92
N GLY A 118 5.84 8.87 1.06
CA GLY A 118 4.81 9.88 0.87
C GLY A 118 4.24 10.29 2.22
N ALA A 119 4.06 11.59 2.45
CA ALA A 119 3.70 12.12 3.76
C ALA A 119 2.64 13.22 3.71
N GLU A 120 2.22 13.64 4.90
CA GLU A 120 1.34 14.78 5.18
C GLU A 120 2.11 15.83 6.00
N PRO A 121 1.99 17.14 5.66
CA PRO A 121 1.32 17.69 4.48
C PRO A 121 1.92 17.14 3.18
N ILE A 122 1.19 17.24 2.06
CA ILE A 122 1.57 16.64 0.77
C ILE A 122 3.04 16.88 0.48
N SER A 123 3.83 15.82 0.60
CA SER A 123 5.28 15.82 0.44
C SER A 123 5.76 14.43 0.08
N VAL A 124 6.84 14.39 -0.69
CA VAL A 124 7.51 13.15 -1.08
C VAL A 124 8.95 13.24 -0.63
N TRP A 125 9.48 12.11 -0.21
CA TRP A 125 10.77 11.99 0.42
C TRP A 125 11.53 10.82 -0.17
N LYS A 126 12.86 10.91 -0.17
CA LYS A 126 13.74 9.90 -0.74
C LYS A 126 14.89 9.60 0.21
N SER A 127 15.06 8.34 0.56
CA SER A 127 16.23 7.78 1.22
C SER A 127 17.14 7.13 0.19
N THR A 128 18.45 7.14 0.46
CA THR A 128 19.46 6.40 -0.33
C THR A 128 20.27 5.42 0.51
N ASP A 129 19.91 5.26 1.78
CA ASP A 129 20.59 4.47 2.80
C ASP A 129 19.67 3.38 3.41
N GLY A 130 18.69 2.91 2.65
CA GLY A 130 17.81 1.80 3.05
C GLY A 130 16.71 2.22 4.04
N GLY A 131 16.31 3.49 4.03
CA GLY A 131 15.26 4.03 4.88
C GLY A 131 15.73 4.52 6.25
N GLU A 132 17.04 4.74 6.46
CA GLU A 132 17.55 5.34 7.69
C GLU A 132 17.27 6.86 7.69
N HIS A 133 17.59 7.56 6.59
CA HIS A 133 17.37 9.00 6.46
C HIS A 133 16.69 9.33 5.15
N PHE A 134 15.71 10.24 5.20
CA PHE A 134 14.97 10.67 4.03
C PHE A 134 15.12 12.16 3.79
N GLU A 135 15.43 12.52 2.54
CA GLU A 135 15.51 13.91 2.10
C GLU A 135 14.21 14.35 1.43
N LEU A 136 13.80 15.59 1.70
CA LEU A 136 12.62 16.19 1.09
C LEU A 136 12.83 16.35 -0.42
N ASN A 137 11.89 15.85 -1.21
CA ASN A 137 11.87 16.07 -2.64
C ASN A 137 11.47 17.52 -2.96
N ARG A 138 12.46 18.40 -3.14
CA ARG A 138 12.25 19.82 -3.46
C ARG A 138 11.53 20.04 -4.79
N GLY A 139 11.74 19.16 -5.77
CA GLY A 139 11.04 19.23 -7.06
C GLY A 139 9.52 19.23 -6.92
N LEU A 140 8.97 18.40 -6.03
CA LEU A 140 7.54 18.38 -5.74
C LEU A 140 7.16 19.44 -4.70
N TRP A 141 8.00 19.65 -3.68
CA TRP A 141 7.73 20.62 -2.61
C TRP A 141 7.70 22.07 -3.12
N ASP A 142 8.47 22.42 -4.12
CA ASP A 142 8.50 23.78 -4.69
C ASP A 142 7.65 23.88 -5.97
N HIS A 143 6.86 22.84 -6.27
CA HIS A 143 6.04 22.80 -7.48
C HIS A 143 4.98 23.91 -7.47
N PRO A 144 4.74 24.64 -8.59
CA PRO A 144 3.80 25.76 -8.64
C PRO A 144 2.37 25.44 -8.18
N HIS A 145 1.87 24.24 -8.51
CA HIS A 145 0.52 23.80 -8.11
C HIS A 145 0.35 23.51 -6.62
N ARG A 146 1.45 23.45 -5.84
CA ARG A 146 1.41 22.95 -4.47
C ARG A 146 0.43 23.70 -3.58
N SER A 147 0.37 25.03 -3.69
CA SER A 147 -0.55 25.87 -2.89
C SER A 147 -2.02 25.65 -3.23
N GLU A 148 -2.31 24.98 -4.34
CA GLU A 148 -3.65 24.69 -4.83
C GLU A 148 -4.07 23.23 -4.61
N TRP A 149 -3.14 22.36 -4.21
CA TRP A 149 -3.49 21.01 -3.77
C TRP A 149 -4.31 21.07 -2.49
N GLY A 150 -5.32 20.19 -2.41
CA GLY A 150 -6.25 20.15 -1.30
C GLY A 150 -6.05 18.93 -0.41
N ALA A 151 -6.90 18.83 0.61
CA ALA A 151 -7.00 17.64 1.44
C ALA A 151 -8.25 16.84 1.06
N GLY A 152 -8.10 15.52 0.93
CA GLY A 152 -9.25 14.62 0.98
C GLY A 152 -9.74 14.45 2.43
N TYR A 153 -10.83 13.71 2.62
CA TYR A 153 -11.36 13.42 3.98
C TYR A 153 -10.34 12.73 4.88
N GLY A 154 -9.39 12.00 4.31
CA GLY A 154 -8.33 11.31 5.05
C GLY A 154 -7.17 12.21 5.48
N GLY A 155 -7.01 13.41 4.93
CA GLY A 155 -5.84 14.28 5.11
C GLY A 155 -5.19 14.69 3.77
N ALA A 156 -4.22 15.60 3.83
CA ALA A 156 -3.48 16.11 2.67
C ALA A 156 -2.34 15.15 2.32
N ALA A 157 -2.67 14.08 1.60
CA ALA A 157 -1.81 12.90 1.48
C ALA A 157 -1.14 12.74 0.11
N ALA A 158 0.19 12.59 0.09
CA ALA A 158 0.90 11.88 -0.97
C ALA A 158 1.04 10.41 -0.54
N HIS A 159 0.44 9.47 -1.29
CA HIS A 159 0.20 8.11 -0.75
C HIS A 159 0.41 6.94 -1.73
N SER A 160 0.63 7.21 -3.01
CA SER A 160 0.93 6.17 -3.99
C SER A 160 2.14 6.56 -4.81
N ILE A 161 3.28 5.93 -4.54
CA ILE A 161 4.53 6.02 -5.27
C ILE A 161 4.67 4.74 -6.08
N VAL A 162 4.96 4.89 -7.36
CA VAL A 162 5.23 3.81 -8.30
C VAL A 162 6.47 4.19 -9.08
N VAL A 163 7.43 3.26 -9.15
CA VAL A 163 8.71 3.50 -9.82
C VAL A 163 8.93 2.44 -10.89
N ASN A 164 9.37 2.84 -12.08
CA ASN A 164 9.73 1.88 -13.13
C ASN A 164 11.02 1.11 -12.76
N ARG A 165 11.32 0.05 -13.52
CA ARG A 165 12.49 -0.82 -13.26
C ARG A 165 13.84 -0.09 -13.35
N ALA A 166 13.95 0.94 -14.19
CA ALA A 166 15.16 1.75 -14.33
C ALA A 166 15.30 2.80 -13.22
N GLY A 167 14.18 3.21 -12.62
CA GLY A 167 14.13 4.12 -11.49
C GLY A 167 14.09 5.62 -11.84
N ASP A 168 14.13 5.98 -13.11
CA ASP A 168 14.08 7.36 -13.57
C ASP A 168 12.64 7.89 -13.67
N ASN A 169 11.69 7.01 -13.96
CA ASN A 169 10.28 7.31 -14.12
C ASN A 169 9.52 6.99 -12.83
N VAL A 170 9.10 8.04 -12.14
CA VAL A 170 8.41 7.97 -10.84
C VAL A 170 7.04 8.60 -10.97
N HIS A 171 6.00 7.87 -10.60
CA HIS A 171 4.65 8.39 -10.47
C HIS A 171 4.30 8.55 -9.00
N ILE A 172 3.60 9.62 -8.68
CA ILE A 172 2.96 9.82 -7.39
C ILE A 172 1.48 10.07 -7.55
N ALA A 173 0.65 9.66 -6.59
CA ALA A 173 -0.75 10.08 -6.52
C ALA A 173 -1.09 10.72 -5.18
N MET A 174 -1.97 11.72 -5.25
CA MET A 174 -2.35 12.57 -4.13
C MET A 174 -3.87 12.66 -3.97
N SER A 175 -4.31 12.87 -2.74
CA SER A 175 -5.72 13.12 -2.37
C SER A 175 -5.81 14.43 -1.56
N THR A 176 -6.06 15.59 -2.17
CA THR A 176 -6.36 15.85 -3.60
C THR A 176 -5.21 16.56 -4.30
N GLY A 177 -5.09 16.32 -5.61
CA GLY A 177 -4.04 16.87 -6.45
C GLY A 177 -3.87 16.06 -7.73
N GLY A 178 -4.12 14.75 -7.66
CA GLY A 178 -4.08 13.84 -8.80
C GLY A 178 -2.75 13.10 -8.91
N VAL A 179 -2.48 12.58 -10.10
CA VAL A 179 -1.24 11.89 -10.45
C VAL A 179 -0.21 12.89 -10.99
N TYR A 180 1.03 12.80 -10.51
CA TYR A 180 2.18 13.51 -11.05
C TYR A 180 3.26 12.52 -11.44
N ARG A 181 4.06 12.87 -12.44
CA ARG A 181 5.15 12.06 -12.96
C ARG A 181 6.44 12.85 -13.01
N SER A 182 7.52 12.21 -12.60
CA SER A 182 8.90 12.64 -12.83
C SER A 182 9.56 11.68 -13.82
N LEU A 183 10.40 12.23 -14.70
CA LEU A 183 11.24 11.49 -15.67
C LEU A 183 12.73 11.57 -15.34
N ASP A 184 13.07 12.19 -14.22
CA ASP A 184 14.42 12.55 -13.80
C ASP A 184 14.67 12.14 -12.34
N GLY A 185 14.08 11.02 -11.92
CA GLY A 185 14.30 10.43 -10.61
C GLY A 185 13.80 11.27 -9.43
N GLY A 186 12.80 12.12 -9.69
CA GLY A 186 12.12 12.99 -8.74
C GLY A 186 12.56 14.46 -8.76
N THR A 187 13.38 14.89 -9.70
CA THR A 187 13.92 16.28 -9.70
C THR A 187 12.88 17.30 -10.19
N SER A 188 12.06 16.93 -11.16
CA SER A 188 10.93 17.73 -11.66
C SER A 188 9.69 16.88 -11.86
N TRP A 189 8.51 17.51 -11.80
CA TRP A 189 7.22 16.83 -11.82
C TRP A 189 6.25 17.50 -12.77
N GLN A 190 5.39 16.70 -13.39
CA GLN A 190 4.32 17.18 -14.26
C GLN A 190 3.00 16.45 -13.95
N PRO A 191 1.84 17.14 -14.03
CA PRO A 191 0.54 16.50 -13.81
C PRO A 191 0.22 15.50 -14.93
N ARG A 192 -0.47 14.41 -14.57
CA ARG A 192 -0.82 13.28 -15.47
C ARG A 192 -2.24 12.79 -15.20
N ASN A 193 -3.21 13.68 -15.40
CA ASN A 193 -4.61 13.44 -15.00
C ASN A 193 -5.61 13.41 -16.16
N LYS A 194 -5.17 13.61 -17.40
CA LYS A 194 -6.07 13.71 -18.54
C LYS A 194 -6.92 12.45 -18.68
N GLY A 195 -8.24 12.62 -18.63
CA GLY A 195 -9.23 11.53 -18.68
C GLY A 195 -9.71 11.03 -17.30
N ILE A 196 -9.05 11.40 -16.21
CA ILE A 196 -9.54 11.13 -14.84
C ILE A 196 -10.56 12.23 -14.48
N SER A 197 -11.81 11.82 -14.28
CA SER A 197 -12.89 12.76 -13.98
C SER A 197 -12.92 13.23 -12.51
N VAL A 198 -13.41 14.46 -12.31
CA VAL A 198 -13.65 15.09 -11.01
C VAL A 198 -15.11 15.53 -10.93
N ARG A 199 -15.99 14.66 -10.44
CA ARG A 199 -17.44 14.92 -10.41
C ARG A 199 -17.88 16.02 -9.43
N PHE A 200 -17.01 16.39 -8.50
CA PHE A 200 -17.26 17.39 -7.46
C PHE A 200 -16.76 18.80 -7.83
N MET A 201 -16.23 19.00 -9.05
CA MET A 201 -15.78 20.29 -9.57
C MET A 201 -16.60 20.75 -10.79
N PRO A 202 -16.64 22.05 -11.09
CA PRO A 202 -17.34 22.57 -12.28
C PRO A 202 -16.75 22.08 -13.61
N ASP A 203 -15.42 22.05 -13.72
CA ASP A 203 -14.72 21.37 -14.80
C ASP A 203 -14.56 19.90 -14.41
N PRO A 204 -15.14 18.95 -15.16
CA PRO A 204 -15.00 17.53 -14.87
C PRO A 204 -13.62 16.96 -15.19
N TYR A 205 -12.75 17.67 -15.95
CA TYR A 205 -11.42 17.19 -16.33
C TYR A 205 -10.34 18.26 -16.13
N PRO A 206 -10.16 18.77 -14.90
CA PRO A 206 -9.12 19.75 -14.63
C PRO A 206 -7.74 19.10 -14.78
N GLU A 207 -6.71 19.91 -15.05
CA GLU A 207 -5.32 19.43 -15.17
C GLU A 207 -4.82 18.72 -13.89
N PHE A 208 -5.27 19.19 -12.73
CA PHE A 208 -4.98 18.65 -11.41
C PHE A 208 -6.16 18.85 -10.46
N GLY A 209 -6.08 18.25 -9.26
CA GLY A 209 -7.11 18.34 -8.23
C GLY A 209 -7.96 17.07 -8.06
N GLN A 210 -7.70 16.04 -8.87
CA GLN A 210 -8.28 14.70 -8.73
C GLN A 210 -8.00 14.14 -7.33
N CYS A 211 -8.94 13.35 -6.82
CA CYS A 211 -8.80 12.64 -5.55
C CYS A 211 -8.47 11.16 -5.83
N VAL A 212 -7.27 10.91 -6.35
CA VAL A 212 -6.83 9.55 -6.69
C VAL A 212 -6.54 8.78 -5.41
N HIS A 213 -7.18 7.62 -5.21
CA HIS A 213 -7.06 6.84 -3.98
C HIS A 213 -5.91 5.83 -4.01
N LYS A 214 -5.59 5.25 -5.18
CA LYS A 214 -4.44 4.36 -5.35
C LYS A 214 -4.05 4.25 -6.82
N ILE A 215 -2.74 4.23 -7.11
CA ILE A 215 -2.20 3.78 -8.40
C ILE A 215 -1.34 2.53 -8.24
N ALA A 216 -1.29 1.70 -9.28
CA ALA A 216 -0.43 0.51 -9.35
C ALA A 216 0.04 0.28 -10.80
N ALA A 217 1.29 -0.16 -10.98
CA ALA A 217 1.86 -0.47 -12.30
C ALA A 217 1.60 -1.93 -12.71
N ASP A 218 1.35 -2.13 -13.99
CA ASP A 218 1.43 -3.46 -14.60
C ASP A 218 2.87 -3.99 -14.49
N ALA A 219 3.02 -5.27 -14.13
CA ALA A 219 4.33 -5.85 -13.92
C ALA A 219 5.12 -6.08 -15.23
N VAL A 220 4.46 -6.11 -16.37
CA VAL A 220 5.03 -6.50 -17.67
C VAL A 220 4.97 -5.36 -18.68
N VAL A 221 3.82 -4.70 -18.80
CA VAL A 221 3.62 -3.64 -19.80
C VAL A 221 4.12 -2.31 -19.24
N GLU A 222 5.31 -1.88 -19.66
CA GLU A 222 5.87 -0.60 -19.25
C GLU A 222 4.95 0.57 -19.67
N GLY A 223 4.71 1.48 -18.73
CA GLY A 223 3.80 2.60 -18.92
C GLY A 223 2.33 2.29 -18.70
N ARG A 224 1.95 1.02 -18.51
CA ARG A 224 0.59 0.69 -18.07
C ARG A 224 0.46 0.88 -16.56
N LEU A 225 -0.48 1.74 -16.17
CA LEU A 225 -0.86 1.95 -14.78
C LEU A 225 -2.37 1.84 -14.64
N TYR A 226 -2.80 1.44 -13.45
CA TYR A 226 -4.19 1.41 -13.04
C TYR A 226 -4.40 2.41 -11.91
N ALA A 227 -5.60 3.01 -11.85
CA ALA A 227 -5.96 3.95 -10.80
C ALA A 227 -7.36 3.66 -10.27
N GLN A 228 -7.48 3.56 -8.94
CA GLN A 228 -8.75 3.77 -8.25
C GLN A 228 -8.83 5.26 -7.90
N ASN A 229 -9.80 5.97 -8.46
CA ASN A 229 -10.08 7.37 -8.15
C ASN A 229 -11.24 7.47 -7.15
N HIS A 230 -11.53 8.68 -6.65
CA HIS A 230 -12.73 8.94 -5.87
C HIS A 230 -14.00 8.55 -6.63
N HIS A 231 -14.05 8.82 -7.94
CA HIS A 231 -15.07 8.26 -8.81
C HIS A 231 -14.41 7.70 -10.08
N GLY A 232 -14.53 6.39 -10.27
CA GLY A 232 -14.00 5.70 -11.44
C GLY A 232 -12.79 4.84 -11.13
N VAL A 233 -12.66 3.81 -11.95
CA VAL A 233 -11.48 2.95 -12.05
C VAL A 233 -10.91 3.18 -13.45
N TYR A 234 -9.62 3.49 -13.55
CA TYR A 234 -8.99 3.93 -14.79
C TYR A 234 -7.75 3.10 -15.13
N ARG A 235 -7.41 3.08 -16.42
CA ARG A 235 -6.15 2.57 -16.96
C ARG A 235 -5.52 3.61 -17.87
N THR A 236 -4.19 3.70 -17.83
CA THR A 236 -3.36 4.32 -18.85
C THR A 236 -2.44 3.24 -19.44
N ASP A 237 -2.09 3.37 -20.71
CA ASP A 237 -1.07 2.55 -21.39
C ASP A 237 0.15 3.40 -21.80
N ASP A 238 0.19 4.68 -21.39
CA ASP A 238 1.13 5.68 -21.86
C ASP A 238 1.73 6.51 -20.73
N ASN A 239 1.97 5.89 -19.56
CA ASN A 239 2.54 6.53 -18.37
C ASN A 239 1.70 7.70 -17.82
N GLY A 240 0.39 7.66 -18.00
CA GLY A 240 -0.55 8.64 -17.47
C GLY A 240 -0.76 9.87 -18.37
N GLU A 241 -0.29 9.84 -19.62
CA GLU A 241 -0.61 10.89 -20.59
C GLU A 241 -2.11 10.89 -20.93
N ASN A 242 -2.74 9.70 -21.02
CA ASN A 242 -4.18 9.55 -21.17
C ASN A 242 -4.70 8.38 -20.31
N TRP A 243 -5.77 8.65 -19.54
CA TRP A 243 -6.48 7.67 -18.74
C TRP A 243 -7.86 7.36 -19.35
N ASN A 244 -8.21 6.09 -19.37
CA ASN A 244 -9.50 5.59 -19.83
C ASN A 244 -10.21 4.87 -18.68
N SER A 245 -11.52 5.10 -18.54
CA SER A 245 -12.32 4.35 -17.56
C SER A 245 -12.37 2.88 -17.94
N ILE A 246 -12.16 2.02 -16.94
CA ILE A 246 -12.28 0.56 -17.00
C ILE A 246 -13.29 0.06 -15.95
N ALA A 247 -14.20 0.93 -15.49
CA ALA A 247 -15.16 0.60 -14.44
C ALA A 247 -16.38 -0.20 -14.94
N GLU A 248 -16.52 -0.40 -16.25
CA GLU A 248 -17.63 -1.16 -16.83
C GLU A 248 -17.61 -2.61 -16.31
N GLY A 249 -18.77 -3.11 -15.88
CA GLY A 249 -18.92 -4.44 -15.28
C GLY A 249 -18.68 -4.50 -13.76
N LEU A 250 -18.15 -3.44 -13.14
CA LEU A 250 -18.07 -3.36 -11.67
C LEU A 250 -19.44 -2.99 -11.05
N PRO A 251 -19.75 -3.48 -9.83
CA PRO A 251 -20.99 -3.13 -9.12
C PRO A 251 -21.01 -1.67 -8.62
N ALA A 252 -19.85 -1.05 -8.50
CA ALA A 252 -19.64 0.36 -8.15
C ALA A 252 -18.26 0.81 -8.62
N ASP A 253 -18.10 2.11 -8.89
CA ASP A 253 -16.84 2.72 -9.35
C ASP A 253 -16.11 3.50 -8.25
N PHE A 254 -16.61 3.43 -7.02
CA PHE A 254 -15.99 3.97 -5.81
C PHE A 254 -15.29 2.83 -5.03
N GLY A 255 -14.15 3.15 -4.42
CA GLY A 255 -13.34 2.21 -3.67
C GLY A 255 -12.01 2.85 -3.32
N PHE A 256 -11.12 2.13 -2.62
CA PHE A 256 -9.78 2.65 -2.30
C PHE A 256 -8.65 1.79 -2.85
N VAL A 257 -8.89 0.49 -3.04
CA VAL A 257 -7.87 -0.50 -3.36
C VAL A 257 -7.65 -0.57 -4.87
N MET A 258 -6.38 -0.58 -5.27
CA MET A 258 -5.93 -0.99 -6.60
C MET A 258 -4.64 -1.81 -6.42
N LEU A 259 -4.66 -3.06 -6.87
CA LEU A 259 -3.52 -3.98 -6.83
C LEU A 259 -3.26 -4.51 -8.25
N THR A 260 -2.01 -4.82 -8.57
CA THR A 260 -1.62 -5.47 -9.83
C THR A 260 -0.86 -6.75 -9.55
N HIS A 261 -0.93 -7.71 -10.47
CA HIS A 261 -0.21 -8.96 -10.32
C HIS A 261 1.30 -8.70 -10.41
N PRO A 262 2.14 -9.32 -9.56
CA PRO A 262 3.60 -9.08 -9.57
C PRO A 262 4.33 -9.58 -10.82
N ARG A 263 3.64 -10.21 -11.78
CA ARG A 263 4.26 -10.97 -12.89
C ARG A 263 3.40 -11.08 -14.14
N ARG A 264 2.07 -11.08 -14.00
CA ARG A 264 1.14 -11.23 -15.13
C ARG A 264 0.65 -9.86 -15.60
N GLU A 265 0.71 -9.63 -16.91
CA GLU A 265 0.14 -8.43 -17.51
C GLU A 265 -1.38 -8.44 -17.43
N GLY A 266 -1.99 -7.27 -17.42
CA GLY A 266 -3.44 -7.14 -17.52
C GLY A 266 -4.21 -7.58 -16.26
N THR A 267 -3.53 -8.15 -15.26
CA THR A 267 -4.18 -8.62 -14.04
C THR A 267 -4.12 -7.58 -12.92
N ALA A 268 -5.29 -7.17 -12.46
CA ALA A 268 -5.46 -6.21 -11.38
C ALA A 268 -6.66 -6.57 -10.50
N TRP A 269 -6.63 -6.13 -9.24
CA TRP A 269 -7.73 -6.30 -8.28
C TRP A 269 -8.19 -4.96 -7.72
N VAL A 270 -9.50 -4.85 -7.50
CA VAL A 270 -10.15 -3.76 -6.78
C VAL A 270 -11.09 -4.31 -5.71
N VAL A 271 -11.42 -3.48 -4.72
CA VAL A 271 -12.42 -3.79 -3.69
C VAL A 271 -13.47 -2.67 -3.70
N PRO A 272 -14.57 -2.83 -4.48
CA PRO A 272 -15.58 -1.79 -4.63
C PRO A 272 -16.34 -1.50 -3.32
N LEU A 273 -16.68 -0.24 -3.13
CA LEU A 273 -17.60 0.26 -2.11
C LEU A 273 -18.71 1.05 -2.81
N LYS A 274 -19.88 1.16 -2.19
CA LYS A 274 -21.10 1.65 -2.87
C LYS A 274 -20.96 3.10 -3.36
N ALA A 275 -20.50 4.01 -2.50
CA ALA A 275 -20.28 5.42 -2.83
C ALA A 275 -19.41 6.11 -1.77
N ASP A 276 -19.02 7.37 -2.04
CA ASP A 276 -18.31 8.24 -1.11
C ASP A 276 -19.10 8.54 0.17
N GLY A 277 -20.42 8.72 0.03
CA GLY A 277 -21.38 8.89 1.13
C GLY A 277 -21.87 7.57 1.74
N GLU A 278 -21.58 6.44 1.11
CA GLU A 278 -22.01 5.09 1.52
C GLU A 278 -20.82 4.12 1.43
N ARG A 279 -19.84 4.29 2.31
CA ARG A 279 -18.54 3.58 2.25
C ARG A 279 -18.58 2.14 2.76
N ILE A 280 -19.59 1.39 2.34
CA ILE A 280 -19.76 -0.04 2.64
C ILE A 280 -19.67 -0.83 1.33
N PRO A 281 -19.37 -2.14 1.37
CA PRO A 281 -19.47 -2.98 0.19
C PRO A 281 -20.86 -2.89 -0.47
N PRO A 282 -20.97 -2.95 -1.80
CA PRO A 282 -22.26 -2.96 -2.48
C PRO A 282 -23.20 -4.01 -1.88
N GLU A 283 -24.39 -3.55 -1.48
CA GLU A 283 -25.41 -4.38 -0.82
C GLU A 283 -24.92 -5.08 0.46
N GLY A 284 -23.84 -4.61 1.10
CA GLY A 284 -23.23 -5.25 2.28
C GLY A 284 -22.56 -6.61 1.98
N HIS A 285 -22.19 -6.86 0.72
CA HIS A 285 -21.54 -8.10 0.29
C HIS A 285 -20.11 -7.82 -0.19
N LEU A 286 -19.15 -7.88 0.74
CA LEU A 286 -17.72 -7.74 0.46
C LEU A 286 -17.27 -8.74 -0.61
N ALA A 287 -16.55 -8.22 -1.61
CA ALA A 287 -15.94 -9.02 -2.66
C ALA A 287 -14.73 -8.29 -3.24
N VAL A 288 -13.70 -9.06 -3.58
CA VAL A 288 -12.62 -8.60 -4.45
C VAL A 288 -13.09 -8.77 -5.90
N HIS A 289 -12.73 -7.84 -6.78
CA HIS A 289 -12.98 -7.99 -8.22
C HIS A 289 -11.64 -8.02 -8.95
N ARG A 290 -11.41 -9.07 -9.76
CA ARG A 290 -10.20 -9.24 -10.55
C ARG A 290 -10.50 -9.04 -12.03
N THR A 291 -9.63 -8.33 -12.72
CA THR A 291 -9.53 -8.38 -14.18
C THR A 291 -8.32 -9.20 -14.57
N ASP A 292 -8.38 -9.89 -15.71
CA ASP A 292 -7.26 -10.61 -16.33
C ASP A 292 -7.01 -10.12 -17.77
N ASP A 293 -7.68 -9.05 -18.18
CA ASP A 293 -7.70 -8.49 -19.54
C ASP A 293 -7.55 -6.95 -19.54
N ALA A 294 -6.80 -6.44 -18.57
CA ALA A 294 -6.52 -5.03 -18.38
C ALA A 294 -7.76 -4.15 -18.19
N GLY A 295 -8.79 -4.68 -17.53
CA GLY A 295 -10.00 -3.97 -17.15
C GLY A 295 -11.12 -4.01 -18.20
N ALA A 296 -11.01 -4.87 -19.21
CA ALA A 296 -12.11 -5.06 -20.17
C ALA A 296 -13.26 -5.86 -19.54
N THR A 297 -12.95 -6.82 -18.66
CA THR A 297 -13.93 -7.56 -17.86
C THR A 297 -13.47 -7.72 -16.41
N TRP A 298 -14.44 -7.95 -15.52
CA TRP A 298 -14.21 -8.13 -14.08
C TRP A 298 -14.92 -9.38 -13.57
N LYS A 299 -14.18 -10.21 -12.84
CA LYS A 299 -14.66 -11.39 -12.13
C LYS A 299 -14.82 -11.05 -10.64
N ARG A 300 -16.02 -11.29 -10.11
CA ARG A 300 -16.30 -11.20 -8.66
C ARG A 300 -15.69 -12.40 -7.94
N LEU A 301 -15.01 -12.14 -6.82
CA LEU A 301 -14.32 -13.11 -5.98
C LEU A 301 -14.72 -12.90 -4.51
N ASP A 302 -15.54 -13.81 -3.98
CA ASP A 302 -16.06 -13.74 -2.61
C ASP A 302 -16.11 -15.10 -1.88
N SER A 303 -15.53 -16.14 -2.47
CA SER A 303 -15.44 -17.45 -1.83
C SER A 303 -14.65 -17.35 -0.52
N GLY A 304 -15.23 -17.83 0.58
CA GLY A 304 -14.63 -17.78 1.92
C GLY A 304 -14.82 -16.45 2.66
N LEU A 305 -15.39 -15.42 2.02
CA LEU A 305 -15.76 -14.17 2.68
C LEU A 305 -17.12 -14.28 3.39
N PRO A 306 -17.36 -13.46 4.43
CA PRO A 306 -18.62 -13.50 5.16
C PRO A 306 -19.80 -13.06 4.28
N GLY A 307 -20.98 -13.66 4.52
CA GLY A 307 -22.19 -13.30 3.78
C GLY A 307 -22.66 -11.85 3.98
N ARG A 308 -22.28 -11.19 5.07
CA ARG A 308 -22.52 -9.76 5.32
C ARG A 308 -21.29 -9.08 5.89
N GLU A 309 -20.94 -7.93 5.34
CA GLU A 309 -19.85 -7.08 5.80
C GLU A 309 -20.17 -5.63 5.46
N TYR A 310 -19.96 -4.74 6.43
CA TYR A 310 -20.23 -3.30 6.32
C TYR A 310 -18.96 -2.45 6.49
N ASN A 311 -17.81 -3.08 6.76
CA ASN A 311 -16.56 -2.38 6.91
C ASN A 311 -15.88 -2.13 5.57
N SER A 312 -15.29 -0.94 5.43
CA SER A 312 -14.49 -0.57 4.27
C SER A 312 -13.13 -1.26 4.28
N VAL A 313 -12.53 -1.47 3.12
CA VAL A 313 -11.09 -1.75 2.96
C VAL A 313 -10.41 -0.46 2.48
N LEU A 314 -9.39 -0.01 3.22
CA LEU A 314 -8.66 1.22 2.89
C LEU A 314 -7.57 0.98 1.84
N ARG A 315 -7.11 2.08 1.24
CA ARG A 315 -6.16 2.13 0.10
C ARG A 315 -4.93 1.25 0.27
N ASP A 316 -4.28 1.35 1.42
CA ASP A 316 -3.09 0.57 1.75
C ASP A 316 -3.38 -0.64 2.61
N ALA A 317 -4.63 -0.87 3.00
CA ALA A 317 -5.08 -2.05 3.76
C ALA A 317 -5.24 -3.29 2.86
N ALA A 318 -4.50 -3.34 1.75
CA ALA A 318 -4.44 -4.48 0.86
C ALA A 318 -3.07 -4.56 0.18
N SER A 319 -2.62 -5.78 -0.13
CA SER A 319 -1.37 -6.05 -0.82
C SER A 319 -1.39 -7.41 -1.51
N VAL A 320 -0.42 -7.62 -2.41
CA VAL A 320 -0.11 -8.94 -2.98
C VAL A 320 1.29 -9.37 -2.56
N ASP A 321 1.53 -10.68 -2.42
CA ASP A 321 2.89 -11.22 -2.33
C ASP A 321 3.44 -11.60 -3.73
N SER A 322 4.69 -12.04 -3.77
CA SER A 322 5.36 -12.49 -4.99
C SER A 322 5.49 -14.01 -5.11
N ALA A 323 4.75 -14.82 -4.35
CA ALA A 323 4.77 -16.29 -4.51
C ALA A 323 4.01 -16.73 -5.76
N GLU A 324 4.14 -18.00 -6.15
CA GLU A 324 3.42 -18.61 -7.27
C GLU A 324 2.56 -19.80 -6.76
N PRO A 325 1.22 -19.70 -6.75
CA PRO A 325 0.38 -18.56 -7.14
C PRO A 325 0.55 -17.34 -6.22
N ALA A 326 0.28 -16.13 -6.74
CA ALA A 326 0.38 -14.89 -5.96
C ALA A 326 -0.70 -14.83 -4.87
N GLY A 327 -0.31 -14.43 -3.67
CA GLY A 327 -1.24 -14.21 -2.56
C GLY A 327 -1.92 -12.85 -2.64
N VAL A 328 -3.17 -12.78 -2.20
CA VAL A 328 -3.95 -11.53 -2.10
C VAL A 328 -4.41 -11.35 -0.67
N TYR A 329 -4.08 -10.21 -0.07
CA TYR A 329 -4.30 -9.92 1.34
C TYR A 329 -5.02 -8.60 1.50
N PHE A 330 -5.98 -8.53 2.42
CA PHE A 330 -6.62 -7.26 2.76
C PHE A 330 -7.18 -7.24 4.19
N GLY A 331 -7.29 -6.05 4.76
CA GLY A 331 -7.83 -5.78 6.08
C GLY A 331 -9.00 -4.80 6.04
N THR A 332 -10.02 -5.06 6.84
CA THR A 332 -11.19 -4.19 6.98
C THR A 332 -11.01 -3.21 8.13
N ARG A 333 -11.70 -2.07 8.06
CA ARG A 333 -11.78 -1.15 9.22
C ARG A 333 -12.45 -1.75 10.45
N GLY A 334 -13.10 -2.91 10.31
CA GLY A 334 -13.68 -3.69 11.40
C GLY A 334 -12.68 -4.54 12.17
N GLY A 335 -11.41 -4.58 11.73
CA GLY A 335 -10.36 -5.33 12.42
C GLY A 335 -10.16 -6.76 11.93
N THR A 336 -10.74 -7.12 10.77
CA THR A 336 -10.58 -8.46 10.19
C THR A 336 -9.60 -8.42 9.02
N VAL A 337 -8.70 -9.38 8.95
CA VAL A 337 -7.70 -9.54 7.88
C VAL A 337 -7.94 -10.88 7.19
N TYR A 338 -8.01 -10.84 5.87
CA TYR A 338 -8.19 -12.01 5.00
C TYR A 338 -6.95 -12.24 4.13
N ALA A 339 -6.69 -13.51 3.83
CA ALA A 339 -5.65 -13.93 2.89
C ALA A 339 -6.19 -14.96 1.90
N SER A 340 -5.73 -14.85 0.67
CA SER A 340 -5.82 -15.84 -0.39
C SER A 340 -4.40 -16.26 -0.79
N ALA A 341 -4.19 -17.55 -1.03
CA ALA A 341 -2.94 -18.10 -1.58
C ALA A 341 -3.11 -18.53 -3.07
N ASP A 342 -4.22 -18.13 -3.69
CA ASP A 342 -4.69 -18.60 -5.00
C ASP A 342 -5.24 -17.44 -5.85
N GLU A 343 -4.56 -16.29 -5.85
CA GLU A 343 -4.90 -15.11 -6.67
C GLU A 343 -6.32 -14.54 -6.43
N GLY A 344 -6.85 -14.76 -5.23
CA GLY A 344 -8.17 -14.34 -4.78
C GLY A 344 -9.29 -15.31 -5.09
N GLU A 345 -9.03 -16.52 -5.60
CA GLU A 345 -10.10 -17.50 -5.87
C GLU A 345 -10.82 -17.95 -4.59
N SER A 346 -10.10 -18.04 -3.46
CA SER A 346 -10.68 -18.27 -2.13
C SER A 346 -9.94 -17.52 -1.03
N PHE A 347 -10.69 -17.05 -0.03
CA PHE A 347 -10.16 -16.31 1.11
C PHE A 347 -10.34 -17.07 2.42
N THR A 348 -9.38 -16.85 3.33
CA THR A 348 -9.42 -17.33 4.71
C THR A 348 -9.21 -16.16 5.67
N GLU A 349 -9.89 -16.19 6.82
CA GLU A 349 -9.63 -15.22 7.89
C GLU A 349 -8.29 -15.54 8.56
N VAL A 350 -7.39 -14.57 8.59
CA VAL A 350 -6.06 -14.66 9.21
C VAL A 350 -6.08 -14.11 10.63
N ALA A 351 -6.81 -13.02 10.85
CA ALA A 351 -7.02 -12.41 12.16
C ALA A 351 -8.36 -11.67 12.18
N SER A 352 -8.97 -11.57 13.36
CA SER A 352 -10.15 -10.75 13.62
C SER A 352 -10.04 -10.04 14.97
N HIS A 353 -10.95 -9.09 15.21
CA HIS A 353 -10.99 -8.28 16.43
C HIS A 353 -9.73 -7.43 16.66
N LEU A 354 -9.01 -7.09 15.59
CA LEU A 354 -7.97 -6.08 15.64
C LEU A 354 -8.58 -4.67 15.70
N PRO A 355 -7.81 -3.65 16.06
CA PRO A 355 -8.19 -2.27 15.79
C PRO A 355 -8.38 -2.02 14.28
N ASP A 356 -8.98 -0.87 13.94
CA ASP A 356 -9.15 -0.39 12.56
C ASP A 356 -7.87 -0.59 11.72
N VAL A 357 -7.93 -1.46 10.71
CA VAL A 357 -6.77 -1.82 9.86
C VAL A 357 -6.55 -0.74 8.82
N LEU A 358 -5.35 -0.15 8.85
CA LEU A 358 -4.97 0.99 8.03
C LEU A 358 -4.10 0.59 6.85
N CYS A 359 -3.21 -0.37 7.06
CA CYS A 359 -2.35 -0.89 6.03
C CYS A 359 -2.00 -2.37 6.22
N VAL A 360 -1.76 -3.07 5.11
CA VAL A 360 -1.35 -4.48 5.08
C VAL A 360 -0.22 -4.61 4.06
N ARG A 361 0.85 -5.33 4.41
CA ARG A 361 1.94 -5.69 3.49
C ARG A 361 2.32 -7.14 3.65
N ALA A 362 2.37 -7.85 2.53
CA ALA A 362 2.86 -9.22 2.47
C ALA A 362 4.14 -9.30 1.65
N ALA A 363 5.04 -10.21 2.01
CA ALA A 363 6.25 -10.49 1.24
C ALA A 363 6.67 -11.96 1.38
N VAL A 364 7.32 -12.47 0.33
CA VAL A 364 8.08 -13.71 0.39
C VAL A 364 9.47 -13.37 0.90
N ILE A 365 9.92 -14.06 1.95
CA ILE A 365 11.23 -13.85 2.57
C ILE A 365 12.05 -15.15 2.53
N SER A 366 13.35 -15.01 2.34
CA SER A 366 14.28 -16.15 2.26
C SER A 366 15.01 -16.36 3.59
N GLY A 367 15.17 -17.61 4.03
CA GLY A 367 16.27 -18.00 4.92
C GLY A 367 16.23 -17.58 6.40
N VAL A 368 15.15 -16.96 6.91
CA VAL A 368 15.02 -16.72 8.36
C VAL A 368 14.49 -18.00 9.04
N ALA A 369 15.29 -18.59 9.94
CA ALA A 369 14.81 -19.69 10.77
C ALA A 369 13.69 -19.19 11.68
N LEU A 370 12.44 -19.56 11.39
CA LEU A 370 11.31 -19.25 12.25
C LEU A 370 11.49 -19.99 13.58
N GLN A 371 11.67 -19.25 14.67
CA GLN A 371 11.60 -19.85 16.01
C GLN A 371 10.12 -20.12 16.33
N VAL A 372 9.69 -21.37 16.17
CA VAL A 372 8.40 -21.81 16.70
C VAL A 372 8.56 -21.98 18.22
N PRO A 373 7.76 -21.30 19.06
CA PRO A 373 7.77 -21.57 20.49
C PRO A 373 7.37 -23.03 20.74
N GLU A 374 8.19 -23.79 21.46
CA GLU A 374 7.84 -25.15 21.88
C GLU A 374 6.50 -25.10 22.62
N ARG A 375 5.53 -25.90 22.15
CA ARG A 375 4.32 -26.17 22.94
C ARG A 375 4.77 -26.73 24.27
N ALA A 376 4.52 -26.00 25.36
CA ALA A 376 4.61 -26.55 26.70
C ALA A 376 3.78 -27.84 26.72
N ALA A 377 4.46 -28.98 26.84
CA ALA A 377 3.81 -30.26 27.05
C ALA A 377 2.92 -30.10 28.28
N ALA A 378 1.61 -30.24 28.08
CA ALA A 378 0.68 -30.42 29.19
C ALA A 378 1.10 -31.71 29.89
N GLY A 379 1.89 -31.56 30.95
CA GLY A 379 2.25 -32.64 31.85
C GLY A 379 0.98 -33.18 32.46
N GLY A 380 0.66 -34.42 32.12
CA GLY A 380 -0.32 -35.20 32.86
C GLY A 380 0.18 -35.45 34.28
N ALA A 381 -0.69 -35.18 35.23
CA ALA A 381 -0.85 -35.96 36.46
C ALA A 381 -2.35 -36.04 36.74
#